data_AF-A0A926AIF3-F1
#
_entry.id   AF-A0A926AIF3-F1
#
_cell.length_a   1.000
_cell.length_b   1.000
_cell.length_c   1.000
_cell.angle_alpha   90.00
_cell.angle_beta   90.00
_cell.angle_gamma   90.00
#
_symmetry.space_group_name_H-M   'P 1'
#
loop_
_entity.id
_entity.type
_entity.pdbx_description
1 polymer ?
#
loop_
_entity_poly.entity_id
_entity_poly.type
_entity_poly.pdbx_seq_one_letter_code
_entity_poly.pdbx_strand_id
1 'polypeptide(L)'
;MRNTFVCAGFGLALAVASSAFARPILQYGATLDGTQQNPDVVTPATGTGTMAIDTDANTMTINVVYSGLIGAQTDQHIHGFSGPEVNSSVIFPLPAGGSPINAVWNFTEAQQANILAGLTYVNIHTTFAGGGEIRGQILPVPEPASLGVLAIAGIAALRRRR
;
A
#
# COMPACT_ATOMS: atom_id res chain seq x y z
N MET A 1 57.14 33.03 42.93
CA MET A 1 56.36 33.41 41.73
C MET A 1 55.55 32.18 41.31
N ARG A 2 54.23 32.23 41.46
CA ARG A 2 53.27 31.16 41.10
C ARG A 2 53.07 31.20 39.59
N ASN A 3 53.11 30.06 38.91
CA ASN A 3 52.38 29.87 37.66
C ASN A 3 51.85 28.44 37.56
N THR A 4 50.54 28.35 37.73
CA THR A 4 49.63 27.23 37.47
C THR A 4 49.51 26.94 35.97
N PHE A 5 49.40 25.66 35.60
CA PHE A 5 48.72 25.24 34.37
C PHE A 5 47.84 24.02 34.66
N VAL A 6 46.52 24.25 34.67
CA VAL A 6 45.50 23.20 34.67
C VAL A 6 45.12 22.97 33.21
N CYS A 7 45.38 21.77 32.69
CA CYS A 7 44.88 21.34 31.38
C CYS A 7 43.42 20.92 31.52
N ALA A 8 42.50 21.71 30.98
CA ALA A 8 41.10 21.31 30.81
C ALA A 8 40.97 20.53 29.49
N GLY A 9 40.74 19.21 29.58
CA GLY A 9 40.43 18.37 28.43
C GLY A 9 39.00 18.62 27.96
N PHE A 10 38.84 19.20 26.78
CA PHE A 10 37.56 19.30 26.07
C PHE A 10 37.30 17.95 25.36
N GLY A 11 36.51 17.08 26.00
CA GLY A 11 35.97 15.88 25.34
C GLY A 11 34.78 16.25 24.47
N LEU A 12 34.98 16.32 23.15
CA LEU A 12 33.88 16.43 22.19
C LEU A 12 33.17 15.08 22.11
N ALA A 13 32.10 14.92 22.89
CA ALA A 13 31.19 13.80 22.75
C ALA A 13 30.44 13.93 21.41
N LEU A 14 30.84 13.14 20.42
CA LEU A 14 30.13 12.99 19.16
C LEU A 14 28.83 12.23 19.43
N ALA A 15 27.74 12.97 19.65
CA ALA A 15 26.41 12.40 19.72
C ALA A 15 26.07 11.79 18.35
N VAL A 16 26.11 10.46 18.25
CA VAL A 16 25.59 9.74 17.10
C VAL A 16 24.06 9.86 17.19
N ALA A 17 23.50 10.88 16.54
CA ALA A 17 22.07 10.99 16.40
C ALA A 17 21.59 9.81 15.53
N SER A 18 21.00 8.80 16.17
CA SER A 18 20.24 7.76 15.48
C SER A 18 19.15 8.47 14.69
N SER A 19 19.34 8.60 13.38
CA SER A 19 18.26 9.04 12.50
C SER A 19 17.21 7.93 12.59
N ALA A 20 16.08 8.21 13.24
CA ALA A 20 14.90 7.39 13.08
C ALA A 20 14.54 7.47 11.59
N PHE A 21 14.94 6.47 10.80
CA PHE A 21 14.37 6.30 9.48
C PHE A 21 12.88 6.07 9.71
N ALA A 22 12.04 7.03 9.30
CA ALA A 22 10.61 6.80 9.21
C ALA A 22 10.44 5.55 8.34
N ARG A 23 9.87 4.49 8.91
CA ARG A 23 9.70 3.24 8.17
C ARG A 23 8.70 3.50 7.04
N PRO A 24 9.00 3.03 5.81
CA PRO A 24 8.26 3.47 4.64
C PRO A 24 6.84 2.89 4.64
N ILE A 25 5.84 3.78 4.50
CA ILE A 25 4.50 3.40 4.09
C ILE A 25 4.58 2.82 2.68
N LEU A 26 4.12 1.59 2.49
CA LEU A 26 4.17 0.91 1.20
C LEU A 26 2.94 1.26 0.37
N GLN A 27 3.15 1.64 -0.88
CA GLN A 27 2.06 2.01 -1.79
C GLN A 27 1.62 0.83 -2.66
N TYR A 28 0.31 0.59 -2.66
CA TYR A 28 -0.35 -0.45 -3.41
C TYR A 28 -1.48 0.14 -4.24
N GLY A 29 -1.82 -0.52 -5.34
CA GLY A 29 -2.87 -0.12 -6.26
C GLY A 29 -3.76 -1.29 -6.64
N ALA A 30 -4.95 -0.98 -7.12
CA ALA A 30 -5.87 -1.93 -7.74
C ALA A 30 -6.56 -1.26 -8.94
N THR A 31 -6.61 -1.93 -10.08
CA THR A 31 -7.50 -1.57 -11.18
C THR A 31 -8.67 -2.54 -11.15
N LEU A 32 -9.89 -2.03 -11.13
CA LEU A 32 -11.10 -2.82 -10.99
C LEU A 32 -11.83 -2.93 -12.33
N ASP A 33 -12.15 -4.16 -12.74
CA ASP A 33 -12.97 -4.45 -13.91
C ASP A 33 -13.72 -5.79 -13.74
N GLY A 34 -14.63 -6.09 -14.68
CA GLY A 34 -15.40 -7.32 -14.66
C GLY A 34 -14.66 -8.56 -15.17
N THR A 35 -13.56 -8.41 -15.90
CA THR A 35 -12.75 -9.53 -16.41
C THR A 35 -11.91 -10.21 -15.33
N GLN A 36 -11.67 -9.49 -14.22
CA GLN A 36 -11.00 -10.06 -13.05
C GLN A 36 -11.95 -10.87 -12.14
N GLN A 37 -13.26 -10.90 -12.41
CA GLN A 37 -14.18 -11.76 -11.68
C GLN A 37 -14.03 -13.23 -12.09
N ASN A 38 -14.53 -14.14 -11.26
CA ASN A 38 -14.59 -15.55 -11.61
C ASN A 38 -15.97 -16.13 -11.26
N PRO A 39 -16.84 -16.37 -12.28
CA PRO A 39 -16.61 -16.12 -13.72
C PRO A 39 -16.58 -14.62 -14.07
N ASP A 40 -15.98 -14.27 -15.20
CA ASP A 40 -15.97 -12.92 -15.75
C ASP A 40 -17.38 -12.31 -15.87
N VAL A 41 -17.48 -11.02 -15.61
CA VAL A 41 -18.71 -10.24 -15.74
C VAL A 41 -18.56 -9.23 -16.87
N VAL A 42 -19.47 -9.27 -17.86
CA VAL A 42 -19.54 -8.27 -18.92
C VAL A 42 -20.26 -7.03 -18.39
N THR A 43 -19.50 -5.97 -18.13
CA THR A 43 -19.99 -4.70 -17.59
C THR A 43 -19.16 -3.54 -18.15
N PRO A 44 -19.73 -2.33 -18.33
CA PRO A 44 -18.93 -1.12 -18.58
C PRO A 44 -18.25 -0.58 -17.31
N ALA A 45 -18.53 -1.17 -16.15
CA ALA A 45 -18.01 -0.70 -14.87
C ALA A 45 -16.49 -0.81 -14.80
N THR A 46 -15.87 0.22 -14.23
CA THR A 46 -14.44 0.28 -13.98
C THR A 46 -14.16 1.01 -12.67
N GLY A 47 -12.99 0.77 -12.08
CA GLY A 47 -12.53 1.50 -10.92
C GLY A 47 -11.03 1.47 -10.71
N THR A 48 -10.58 2.26 -9.75
CA THR A 48 -9.20 2.33 -9.30
C THR A 48 -9.16 2.44 -7.79
N GLY A 49 -8.21 1.74 -7.16
CA GLY A 49 -7.94 1.80 -5.74
C GLY A 49 -6.49 2.15 -5.46
N THR A 50 -6.26 2.89 -4.39
CA THR A 50 -4.94 3.17 -3.80
C THR A 50 -4.94 2.75 -2.35
N MET A 51 -3.89 2.04 -1.94
CA MET A 51 -3.74 1.51 -0.60
C MET A 51 -2.37 1.92 -0.05
N ALA A 52 -2.36 2.50 1.15
CA ALA A 52 -1.15 2.86 1.87
C ALA A 52 -1.01 1.93 3.08
N ILE A 53 0.02 1.09 3.09
CA ILE A 53 0.23 0.05 4.11
C ILE A 53 1.32 0.49 5.09
N ASP A 54 0.95 0.61 6.35
CA ASP A 54 1.86 0.74 7.49
C ASP A 54 2.10 -0.65 8.10
N THR A 55 3.31 -1.19 7.92
CA THR A 55 3.68 -2.52 8.43
C THR A 55 4.03 -2.53 9.92
N ASP A 56 4.21 -1.36 10.55
CA ASP A 56 4.47 -1.26 11.98
C ASP A 56 3.16 -1.17 12.76
N ALA A 57 2.22 -0.38 12.24
CA ALA A 57 0.90 -0.23 12.81
C ALA A 57 -0.07 -1.34 12.36
N ASN A 58 0.34 -2.19 11.40
CA ASN A 58 -0.50 -3.16 10.71
C ASN A 58 -1.81 -2.52 10.18
N THR A 59 -1.69 -1.37 9.52
CA THR A 59 -2.85 -0.65 8.97
C THR A 59 -2.75 -0.49 7.46
N MET A 60 -3.90 -0.56 6.79
CA MET A 60 -4.04 -0.24 5.38
C MET A 60 -5.08 0.89 5.24
N THR A 61 -4.62 2.06 4.78
CA THR A 61 -5.53 3.14 4.39
C THR A 61 -5.94 2.91 2.95
N ILE A 62 -7.25 2.88 2.68
CA ILE A 62 -7.84 2.46 1.41
C ILE A 62 -8.65 3.62 0.86
N ASN A 63 -8.40 3.96 -0.41
CA ASN A 63 -9.26 4.82 -1.21
C ASN A 63 -9.60 4.09 -2.51
N VAL A 64 -10.88 3.95 -2.84
CA VAL A 64 -11.33 3.31 -4.09
C VAL A 64 -12.40 4.18 -4.73
N VAL A 65 -12.26 4.42 -6.03
CA VAL A 65 -13.25 5.07 -6.86
C VAL A 65 -13.66 4.14 -7.98
N TYR A 66 -14.95 4.08 -8.29
CA TYR A 66 -15.47 3.34 -9.41
C TYR A 66 -16.68 4.05 -10.02
N SER A 67 -17.05 3.64 -11.23
CA SER A 67 -18.21 4.14 -11.96
C SER A 67 -18.71 3.11 -12.97
N GLY A 68 -19.88 3.35 -13.55
CA GLY A 68 -20.40 2.54 -14.66
C GLY A 68 -21.03 1.20 -14.25
N LEU A 69 -21.35 1.00 -12.97
CA LEU A 69 -22.05 -0.20 -12.50
C LEU A 69 -23.40 -0.39 -13.21
N ILE A 70 -23.73 -1.64 -13.47
CA ILE A 70 -25.06 -2.07 -13.89
C ILE A 70 -25.88 -2.36 -12.62
N GLY A 71 -26.96 -1.62 -12.43
CA GLY A 71 -27.81 -1.77 -11.25
C GLY A 71 -27.23 -1.08 -10.01
N ALA A 72 -27.91 -1.28 -8.87
CA ALA A 72 -27.54 -0.63 -7.62
C ALA A 72 -26.41 -1.40 -6.93
N GLN A 73 -25.44 -0.67 -6.36
CA GLN A 73 -24.42 -1.28 -5.50
C GLN A 73 -25.08 -1.83 -4.23
N THR A 74 -24.77 -3.07 -3.89
CA THR A 74 -25.32 -3.77 -2.70
C THR A 74 -24.29 -3.91 -1.61
N ASP A 75 -23.10 -4.44 -1.94
CA ASP A 75 -22.01 -4.67 -0.98
C ASP A 75 -20.63 -4.35 -1.58
N GLN A 76 -19.63 -4.23 -0.72
CA GLN A 76 -18.23 -4.00 -1.11
C GLN A 76 -17.29 -4.53 -0.02
N HIS A 77 -16.26 -5.27 -0.45
CA HIS A 77 -15.40 -6.01 0.47
C HIS A 77 -13.95 -6.05 -0.01
N ILE A 78 -13.04 -6.28 0.93
CA ILE A 78 -11.75 -6.92 0.65
C ILE A 78 -11.88 -8.41 0.92
N HIS A 79 -11.45 -9.20 -0.06
CA HIS A 79 -11.37 -10.66 0.03
C HIS A 79 -9.91 -11.12 0.11
N GLY A 80 -9.71 -12.34 0.62
CA GLY A 80 -8.42 -13.01 0.61
C GLY A 80 -8.43 -14.32 1.42
N PHE A 81 -7.36 -15.12 1.37
CA PHE A 81 -6.12 -14.88 0.63
C PHE A 81 -6.03 -15.76 -0.62
N SER A 82 -5.90 -15.15 -1.79
CA SER A 82 -5.68 -15.86 -3.05
C SER A 82 -5.09 -14.96 -4.13
N GLY A 83 -4.49 -15.58 -5.14
CA GLY A 83 -3.98 -14.88 -6.31
C GLY A 83 -5.10 -14.36 -7.23
N PRO A 84 -4.72 -13.68 -8.32
CA PRO A 84 -5.65 -13.14 -9.31
C PRO A 84 -6.67 -14.19 -9.78
N GLU A 85 -7.92 -13.74 -10.00
CA GLU A 85 -9.02 -14.54 -10.57
C GLU A 85 -9.43 -15.79 -9.75
N VAL A 86 -8.91 -15.95 -8.52
CA VAL A 86 -9.33 -17.02 -7.60
C VAL A 86 -10.27 -16.43 -6.55
N ASN A 87 -11.42 -17.08 -6.32
CA ASN A 87 -12.38 -16.63 -5.32
C ASN A 87 -11.90 -16.94 -3.90
N SER A 88 -12.17 -16.04 -2.96
CA SER A 88 -11.86 -16.21 -1.54
C SER A 88 -12.93 -15.59 -0.65
N SER A 89 -12.88 -15.92 0.64
CA SER A 89 -13.78 -15.36 1.64
C SER A 89 -13.56 -13.85 1.83
N VAL A 90 -14.60 -13.18 2.34
CA VAL A 90 -14.49 -11.80 2.83
C VAL A 90 -13.60 -11.78 4.07
N ILE A 91 -12.62 -10.88 4.09
CA ILE A 91 -11.73 -10.70 5.25
C ILE A 91 -11.85 -9.31 5.87
N PHE A 92 -12.38 -8.33 5.13
CA PHE A 92 -12.67 -7.01 5.66
C PHE A 92 -13.86 -6.38 4.90
N PRO A 93 -14.95 -6.03 5.61
CA PRO A 93 -16.05 -5.28 5.00
C PRO A 93 -15.67 -3.82 4.81
N LEU A 94 -15.99 -3.27 3.63
CA LEU A 94 -15.82 -1.84 3.35
C LEU A 94 -17.09 -1.08 3.74
N PRO A 95 -16.99 0.20 4.14
CA PRO A 95 -18.14 0.99 4.58
C PRO A 95 -19.18 1.11 3.47
N ALA A 96 -20.47 1.12 3.81
CA ALA A 96 -21.54 1.35 2.84
C ALA A 96 -21.52 2.79 2.28
N GLY A 97 -22.19 3.02 1.14
CA GLY A 97 -22.34 4.35 0.54
C GLY A 97 -21.74 4.49 -0.86
N GLY A 98 -21.07 3.45 -1.35
CA GLY A 98 -20.55 3.37 -2.70
C GLY A 98 -19.26 4.18 -2.94
N SER A 99 -19.12 4.72 -4.15
CA SER A 99 -17.93 5.47 -4.59
C SER A 99 -18.03 6.97 -4.21
N PRO A 100 -16.99 7.58 -3.61
CA PRO A 100 -15.70 6.99 -3.21
C PRO A 100 -15.78 6.17 -1.93
N ILE A 101 -15.03 5.08 -1.88
CA ILE A 101 -14.79 4.30 -0.66
C ILE A 101 -13.56 4.86 0.04
N ASN A 102 -13.68 5.18 1.33
CA ASN A 102 -12.55 5.51 2.20
C ASN A 102 -12.61 4.65 3.45
N ALA A 103 -11.54 3.91 3.75
CA ALA A 103 -11.49 3.03 4.91
C ALA A 103 -10.08 2.93 5.49
N VAL A 104 -9.99 2.54 6.75
CA VAL A 104 -8.75 2.08 7.37
C VAL A 104 -8.99 0.66 7.86
N TRP A 105 -8.19 -0.27 7.38
CA TRP A 105 -8.21 -1.65 7.83
C TRP A 105 -7.04 -1.90 8.77
N ASN A 106 -7.34 -2.18 10.04
CA ASN A 106 -6.36 -2.69 11.00
C ASN A 106 -6.28 -4.21 10.84
N PHE A 107 -5.27 -4.69 10.13
CA PHE A 107 -5.06 -6.12 9.91
C PHE A 107 -4.18 -6.71 11.01
N THR A 108 -4.15 -8.04 11.11
CA THR A 108 -3.30 -8.74 12.08
C THR A 108 -1.92 -9.01 11.50
N GLU A 109 -0.90 -9.17 12.35
CA GLU A 109 0.44 -9.55 11.91
C GLU A 109 0.45 -10.85 11.07
N ALA A 110 -0.45 -11.80 11.38
CA ALA A 110 -0.60 -13.04 10.61
C ALA A 110 -1.11 -12.82 9.17
N GLN A 111 -1.83 -11.72 8.93
CA GLN A 111 -2.35 -11.35 7.61
C GLN A 111 -1.31 -10.58 6.78
N GLN A 112 -0.34 -9.92 7.43
CA GLN A 112 0.62 -9.03 6.81
C GLN A 112 1.34 -9.67 5.63
N ALA A 113 1.90 -10.86 5.81
CA ALA A 113 2.65 -11.54 4.74
C ALA A 113 1.81 -11.78 3.48
N ASN A 114 0.54 -12.16 3.64
CA ASN A 114 -0.36 -12.41 2.51
C ASN A 114 -0.83 -11.10 1.85
N ILE A 115 -1.04 -10.04 2.63
CA ILE A 115 -1.36 -8.70 2.10
C ILE A 115 -0.18 -8.20 1.25
N LEU A 116 1.04 -8.29 1.77
CA LEU A 116 2.25 -7.86 1.07
C LEU A 116 2.60 -8.74 -0.14
N ALA A 117 2.16 -10.01 -0.14
CA ALA A 117 2.25 -10.90 -1.28
C ALA A 117 1.19 -10.59 -2.37
N GLY A 118 0.33 -9.59 -2.15
CA GLY A 118 -0.71 -9.22 -3.09
C GLY A 118 -1.80 -10.29 -3.23
N LEU A 119 -2.14 -10.98 -2.15
CA LEU A 119 -3.17 -12.04 -2.12
C LEU A 119 -4.55 -11.53 -1.69
N THR A 120 -4.78 -10.22 -1.76
CA THR A 120 -6.06 -9.59 -1.44
C THR A 120 -6.59 -8.81 -2.63
N TYR A 121 -7.92 -8.68 -2.71
CA TYR A 121 -8.57 -7.93 -3.78
C TYR A 121 -9.78 -7.17 -3.25
N VAL A 122 -10.07 -6.03 -3.89
CA VAL A 122 -11.33 -5.29 -3.70
C VAL A 122 -12.37 -5.89 -4.62
N ASN A 123 -13.59 -6.08 -4.11
CA ASN A 123 -14.73 -6.57 -4.88
C ASN A 123 -15.96 -5.70 -4.61
N ILE A 124 -16.63 -5.25 -5.67
CA ILE A 124 -17.84 -4.42 -5.60
C ILE A 124 -19.01 -5.24 -6.14
N HIS A 125 -20.07 -5.35 -5.36
CA HIS A 125 -21.25 -6.17 -5.66
C HIS A 125 -22.44 -5.30 -6.02
N THR A 126 -23.29 -5.79 -6.91
CA THR A 126 -24.49 -5.07 -7.34
C THR A 126 -25.70 -5.99 -7.42
N THR A 127 -26.88 -5.40 -7.61
CA THR A 127 -28.11 -6.14 -7.91
C THR A 127 -28.04 -6.90 -9.24
N PHE A 128 -27.16 -6.49 -10.16
CA PHE A 128 -26.93 -7.20 -11.42
C PHE A 128 -25.98 -8.38 -11.22
N ALA A 129 -24.90 -8.19 -10.46
CA ALA A 129 -23.90 -9.22 -10.18
C ALA A 129 -23.63 -9.33 -8.68
N GLY A 130 -24.44 -10.14 -7.99
CA GLY A 130 -24.37 -10.31 -6.53
C GLY A 130 -23.09 -10.98 -6.03
N GLY A 131 -22.41 -11.79 -6.86
CA GLY A 131 -21.10 -12.36 -6.55
C GLY A 131 -19.93 -11.37 -6.67
N GLY A 132 -20.17 -10.21 -7.26
CA GLY A 132 -19.17 -9.21 -7.62
C GLY A 132 -19.35 -8.79 -9.08
N GLU A 133 -19.49 -7.48 -9.32
CA GLU A 133 -19.52 -6.91 -10.67
C GLU A 133 -18.12 -6.53 -11.15
N ILE A 134 -17.30 -5.92 -10.29
CA ILE A 134 -15.91 -5.54 -10.60
C ILE A 134 -14.95 -5.91 -9.47
N ARG A 135 -13.78 -6.42 -9.85
CA ARG A 135 -12.71 -6.87 -8.95
C ARG A 135 -11.40 -6.21 -9.34
N GLY A 136 -10.57 -5.91 -8.35
CA GLY A 136 -9.19 -5.48 -8.57
C GLY A 136 -8.24 -6.06 -7.54
N GLN A 137 -7.20 -6.78 -8.00
CA GLN A 137 -6.14 -7.30 -7.12
C GLN A 137 -5.34 -6.14 -6.52
N ILE A 138 -5.03 -6.23 -5.23
CA ILE A 138 -4.22 -5.25 -4.51
C ILE A 138 -2.74 -5.61 -4.69
N LEU A 139 -2.01 -4.82 -5.48
CA LEU A 139 -0.63 -5.11 -5.87
C LEU A 139 0.31 -3.93 -5.55
N PRO A 140 1.61 -4.19 -5.31
CA PRO A 140 2.57 -3.11 -5.08
C PRO A 140 2.61 -2.14 -6.26
N VAL A 141 2.64 -0.84 -5.99
CA VAL A 141 2.93 0.16 -7.02
C VAL A 141 4.44 0.17 -7.25
N PRO A 142 4.92 -0.01 -8.50
CA PRO A 142 6.33 0.13 -8.79
C PRO A 142 6.79 1.55 -8.46
N GLU A 143 7.68 1.70 -7.49
CA GLU A 143 8.30 3.00 -7.19
C GLU A 143 8.99 3.52 -8.46
N PRO A 144 8.83 4.82 -8.81
CA PRO A 144 9.48 5.35 -10.00
C PRO A 144 10.99 5.13 -9.89
N ALA A 145 11.57 4.53 -10.94
CA ALA A 145 12.99 4.16 -11.03
C ALA A 145 13.99 5.33 -10.83
N SER A 146 13.51 6.56 -10.64
CA SER A 146 14.29 7.75 -10.34
C SER A 146 15.10 7.64 -9.03
N LEU A 147 14.63 6.87 -8.04
CA LEU A 147 15.41 6.58 -6.83
C LEU A 147 16.70 5.78 -7.15
N GLY A 148 16.66 4.91 -8.16
CA GLY A 148 17.83 4.16 -8.63
C GLY A 148 18.85 5.03 -9.37
N VAL A 149 18.40 6.06 -10.11
CA VAL A 149 19.26 6.95 -10.89
C VAL A 149 20.04 7.92 -9.98
N LEU A 150 19.44 8.38 -8.88
CA LEU A 150 20.13 9.26 -7.92
C LEU A 150 21.31 8.54 -7.21
N ALA A 151 21.17 7.24 -6.94
CA ALA A 151 22.22 6.43 -6.33
C ALA A 151 23.43 6.23 -7.26
N ILE A 152 23.20 6.05 -8.56
CA ILE A 152 24.28 5.88 -9.56
C ILE A 152 25.00 7.22 -9.81
N ALA A 153 24.27 8.33 -9.85
CA ALA A 153 24.86 9.67 -10.03
C ALA A 153 25.77 10.07 -8.85
N GLY A 154 25.41 9.71 -7.61
CA GLY A 154 26.25 9.93 -6.43
C GLY A 154 27.60 9.20 -6.50
N ILE A 155 27.61 7.92 -6.91
CA ILE A 155 28.84 7.13 -7.05
C ILE A 155 29.74 7.66 -8.17
N ALA A 156 29.16 8.10 -9.30
CA ALA A 156 29.92 8.70 -10.40
C ALA A 156 30.56 10.05 -10.02
N ALA A 157 29.88 10.87 -9.22
CA ALA A 157 30.40 12.15 -8.73
C ALA A 157 31.56 11.98 -7.73
N LEU A 158 31.51 10.94 -6.89
CA LEU A 158 32.60 10.59 -5.97
C LEU A 158 33.85 10.05 -6.70
N ARG A 159 33.68 9.38 -7.84
CA ARG A 159 34.80 8.81 -8.62
C ARG A 159 35.56 9.84 -9.46
N ARG A 160 34.95 10.99 -9.78
CA ARG A 160 35.58 12.11 -10.51
C ARG A 160 36.41 13.06 -9.64
N ARG A 161 36.42 12.88 -8.32
CA ARG A 161 37.18 13.72 -7.37
C ARG A 161 38.52 13.08 -6.92
N ARG A 162 39.06 12.14 -7.69
CA ARG A 162 40.42 11.61 -7.51
C ARG A 162 41.29 12.00 -8.68
#